data_AF-A0A6I6GZU8-F1
#
_entry.id   AF-A0A6I6GZU8-F1
#
_cell.length_a   1.000
_cell.length_b   1.000
_cell.length_c   1.000
_cell.angle_alpha   90.00
_cell.angle_beta   90.00
_cell.angle_gamma   90.00
#
_symmetry.space_group_name_H-M   'P 1'
#
loop_
_entity.id
_entity.type
_entity.pdbx_description
1 polymer ?
#
loop_
_entity_poly.entity_id
_entity_poly.type
_entity_poly.pdbx_seq_one_letter_code
_entity_poly.pdbx_strand_id
1 'polypeptide(L)'
;MSSSLSSLIFNNITAILVSKFEVERTAIAPGTALSELGLDSLGLMEFVFAVEDAFHLRLPEDRLDPREAGITLQSLGEAIEEQIRCDAESPAAVHA
;
A
#
# COMPACT_ATOMS: atom_id res chain seq x y z
N MET A 1 -4.23 -19.21 -6.59
CA MET A 1 -3.15 -18.60 -5.80
C MET A 1 -3.31 -17.08 -5.59
N SER A 2 -4.12 -16.36 -6.38
CA SER A 2 -4.31 -14.89 -6.21
C SER A 2 -4.91 -14.49 -4.86
N SER A 3 -5.96 -15.15 -4.38
CA SER A 3 -6.68 -14.71 -3.16
C SER A 3 -5.87 -14.75 -1.87
N SER A 4 -4.77 -15.50 -1.82
CA SER A 4 -3.93 -15.59 -0.61
C SER A 4 -2.94 -14.43 -0.50
N LEU A 5 -2.46 -13.91 -1.63
CA LEU A 5 -1.46 -12.85 -1.67
C LEU A 5 -2.08 -11.49 -1.36
N SER A 6 -3.24 -11.20 -1.96
CA SER A 6 -4.01 -9.98 -1.67
C SER A 6 -4.36 -9.86 -0.17
N SER A 7 -4.69 -10.99 0.48
CA SER A 7 -4.95 -11.02 1.92
C SER A 7 -3.69 -10.71 2.76
N LEU A 8 -2.52 -11.21 2.37
CA LEU A 8 -1.25 -10.91 3.04
C LEU A 8 -0.83 -9.45 2.89
N ILE A 9 -1.01 -8.89 1.68
CA ILE A 9 -0.73 -7.48 1.39
C ILE A 9 -1.65 -6.61 2.23
N PHE A 10 -2.96 -6.88 2.20
CA PHE A 10 -3.94 -6.14 2.98
C PHE A 10 -3.63 -6.19 4.49
N ASN A 11 -3.23 -7.36 5.00
CA ASN A 11 -2.85 -7.50 6.41
C ASN A 11 -1.60 -6.68 6.77
N ASN A 12 -0.59 -6.63 5.89
CA ASN A 12 0.59 -5.79 6.08
C ASN A 12 0.25 -4.29 6.03
N ILE A 13 -0.54 -3.86 5.04
CA ILE A 13 -1.04 -2.48 4.95
C ILE A 13 -1.78 -2.10 6.23
N THR A 14 -2.68 -2.97 6.69
CA THR A 14 -3.45 -2.79 7.93
C THR A 14 -2.52 -2.66 9.14
N ALA A 15 -1.48 -3.50 9.23
CA ALA A 15 -0.52 -3.44 10.32
C ALA A 15 0.27 -2.11 10.32
N ILE A 16 0.67 -1.62 9.14
CA ILE A 16 1.35 -0.32 8.98
C ILE A 16 0.44 0.82 9.42
N LEU A 17 -0.82 0.84 8.93
CA LEU A 17 -1.81 1.86 9.29
C LEU A 17 -2.08 1.90 10.79
N VAL A 18 -2.26 0.74 11.42
CA VAL A 18 -2.54 0.67 12.86
C VAL A 18 -1.31 1.03 13.69
N SER A 19 -0.12 0.56 13.30
CA SER A 19 1.09 0.71 14.11
C SER A 19 1.79 2.04 13.93
N LYS A 20 1.80 2.62 12.72
CA LYS A 20 2.52 3.87 12.41
C LYS A 20 1.60 5.07 12.35
N PHE A 21 0.35 4.87 11.93
CA PHE A 21 -0.61 5.95 11.70
C PHE A 21 -1.79 5.92 12.69
N GLU A 22 -1.79 4.98 13.65
CA GLU A 22 -2.80 4.83 14.70
C GLU A 22 -4.25 4.74 14.16
N VAL A 23 -4.40 4.24 12.93
CA VAL A 23 -5.72 4.09 12.29
C VAL A 23 -6.47 2.92 12.91
N GLU A 24 -7.77 3.11 13.15
CA GLU A 24 -8.61 2.07 13.73
C GLU A 24 -8.84 0.91 12.73
N ARG A 25 -8.60 -0.33 13.15
CA ARG A 25 -8.83 -1.50 12.27
C ARG A 25 -10.27 -1.62 11.77
N THR A 26 -11.23 -1.11 12.53
CA THR A 26 -12.65 -1.13 12.15
C THR A 26 -12.95 -0.19 10.98
N ALA A 27 -12.14 0.86 10.78
CA ALA A 27 -12.23 1.79 9.66
C ALA A 27 -11.49 1.28 8.41
N ILE A 28 -10.65 0.26 8.57
CA ILE A 28 -9.84 -0.32 7.49
C ILE A 28 -10.64 -1.39 6.76
N ALA A 29 -11.14 -1.05 5.58
CA ALA A 29 -11.81 -1.97 4.66
C ALA A 29 -11.21 -1.85 3.24
N PRO A 30 -11.26 -2.90 2.42
CA PRO A 30 -10.75 -2.84 1.04
C PRO A 30 -11.38 -1.71 0.22
N GLY A 31 -12.66 -1.38 0.45
CA GLY A 31 -13.34 -0.27 -0.20
C GLY A 31 -13.11 1.11 0.44
N THR A 32 -12.39 1.21 1.56
CA THR A 32 -12.10 2.49 2.21
C THR A 32 -11.14 3.29 1.34
N ALA A 33 -11.49 4.55 1.03
CA ALA A 33 -10.58 5.45 0.34
C ALA A 33 -9.44 5.91 1.25
N LEU A 34 -8.25 6.18 0.70
CA LEU A 34 -7.12 6.67 1.49
C LEU A 34 -7.45 8.00 2.21
N SER A 35 -8.20 8.88 1.54
CA SER A 35 -8.70 10.13 2.13
C SER A 35 -9.70 9.93 3.27
N GLU A 36 -10.35 8.76 3.36
CA GLU A 36 -11.30 8.42 4.44
C GLU A 36 -10.60 7.81 5.66
N LEU A 37 -9.30 7.48 5.57
CA LEU A 37 -8.52 6.95 6.70
C LEU A 37 -8.24 8.01 7.78
N GLY A 38 -8.58 9.28 7.52
CA GLY A 38 -8.29 10.39 8.43
C GLY A 38 -6.82 10.81 8.43
N LEU A 39 -6.08 10.47 7.37
CA LEU A 39 -4.69 10.88 7.19
C LEU A 39 -4.62 12.26 6.55
N ASP A 40 -3.79 13.13 7.11
CA ASP A 40 -3.41 14.39 6.47
C ASP A 40 -2.59 14.17 5.19
N SER A 41 -2.42 15.21 4.36
CA SER A 41 -1.62 15.11 3.12
C SER A 41 -0.19 14.60 3.35
N LEU A 42 0.45 14.98 4.47
CA LEU A 42 1.75 14.45 4.86
C LEU A 42 1.65 12.99 5.32
N GLY A 43 0.62 12.64 6.08
CA GLY A 43 0.38 11.27 6.52
C GLY A 43 0.17 10.30 5.36
N LEU A 44 -0.53 10.74 4.30
CA LEU A 44 -0.69 9.96 3.07
C LEU A 44 0.64 9.74 2.35
N MET A 45 1.49 10.76 2.25
CA MET A 45 2.82 10.65 1.64
C MET A 45 3.73 9.69 2.43
N GLU A 46 3.76 9.84 3.77
CA GLU A 46 4.50 8.95 4.67
C GLU A 46 3.97 7.51 4.62
N PHE A 47 2.66 7.34 4.45
CA PHE A 47 2.01 6.04 4.35
C PHE A 47 2.43 5.30 3.08
N VAL A 48 2.37 5.98 1.92
CA VAL A 48 2.85 5.41 0.66
C VAL A 48 4.31 4.98 0.79
N PHE A 49 5.16 5.85 1.35
CA PHE A 49 6.57 5.54 1.54
C PHE A 49 6.81 4.36 2.50
N ALA A 50 6.06 4.28 3.61
CA ALA A 50 6.16 3.18 4.56
C ALA A 50 5.72 1.83 3.95
N VAL A 51 4.74 1.86 3.05
CA VAL A 51 4.29 0.69 2.29
C VAL A 51 5.36 0.28 1.27
N GLU A 52 5.88 1.21 0.48
CA GLU A 52 6.97 0.95 -0.47
C GLU A 52 8.20 0.30 0.21
N ASP A 53 8.62 0.84 1.37
CA ASP A 53 9.73 0.31 2.16
C ASP A 53 9.44 -1.10 2.72
N ALA A 54 8.23 -1.31 3.25
CA ALA A 54 7.84 -2.60 3.82
C ALA A 54 7.81 -3.73 2.78
N PHE A 55 7.45 -3.41 1.53
CA PHE A 55 7.41 -4.38 0.43
C PHE A 55 8.65 -4.32 -0.48
N HIS A 56 9.62 -3.45 -0.18
CA HIS A 56 10.84 -3.27 -0.98
C HIS A 56 10.58 -2.96 -2.47
N LEU A 57 9.51 -2.22 -2.76
CA LEU A 57 9.07 -1.92 -4.12
C LEU A 57 8.90 -0.41 -4.32
N ARG A 58 8.85 0.00 -5.60
CA ARG A 58 8.51 1.37 -5.99
C ARG A 58 7.14 1.42 -6.61
N LEU A 59 6.24 2.16 -6.00
CA LEU A 59 4.93 2.45 -6.54
C LEU A 59 5.00 3.77 -7.32
N PRO A 60 4.47 3.81 -8.57
CA PRO A 60 4.41 5.06 -9.31
C PRO A 60 3.45 6.02 -8.59
N GLU A 61 3.99 7.15 -8.13
CA GLU A 61 3.24 8.26 -7.50
C GLU A 61 2.06 8.74 -8.36
N ASP A 62 2.19 8.65 -9.70
CA ASP A 62 1.13 8.95 -10.67
C ASP A 62 -0.12 8.07 -10.51
N ARG A 63 0.02 6.83 -10.00
CA ARG A 63 -1.11 5.91 -9.76
C ARG A 63 -1.63 5.92 -8.34
N LEU A 64 -0.87 6.48 -7.41
CA LEU A 64 -1.25 6.57 -6.00
C LEU A 64 -1.27 8.03 -5.57
N ASP A 65 -1.74 8.91 -6.44
CA ASP A 65 -1.85 10.32 -6.10
C ASP A 65 -2.88 10.43 -4.95
N PRO A 66 -2.46 10.84 -3.75
CA PRO A 66 -3.37 10.94 -2.61
C PRO A 66 -4.45 12.02 -2.81
N ARG A 67 -4.30 12.86 -3.83
CA ARG A 67 -5.31 13.86 -4.22
C ARG A 67 -6.40 13.26 -5.10
N GLU A 68 -6.17 12.09 -5.71
CA GLU A 68 -7.20 11.33 -6.42
C GLU A 68 -8.12 10.68 -5.37
N ALA A 69 -9.31 11.27 -5.19
CA ALA A 69 -10.29 10.84 -4.19
C ALA A 69 -10.84 9.41 -4.39
N GLY A 70 -10.41 8.70 -5.43
CA GLY A 70 -10.83 7.33 -5.74
C GLY A 70 -9.85 6.23 -5.33
N ILE A 71 -8.67 6.57 -4.81
CA ILE A 71 -7.70 5.53 -4.41
C ILE A 71 -8.17 4.84 -3.13
N THR A 72 -8.48 3.55 -3.23
CA THR A 72 -8.88 2.70 -2.11
C THR A 72 -7.75 1.80 -1.65
N LEU A 73 -7.88 1.25 -0.44
CA LEU A 73 -6.97 0.23 0.06
C LEU A 73 -6.90 -1.01 -0.84
N GLN A 74 -8.01 -1.34 -1.53
CA GLN A 74 -8.03 -2.39 -2.54
C GLN A 74 -7.12 -2.05 -3.73
N SER A 75 -7.31 -0.88 -4.35
CA SER A 75 -6.48 -0.47 -5.50
C SER A 75 -4.99 -0.40 -5.16
N LEU A 76 -4.66 0.06 -3.95
CA LEU A 76 -3.29 0.04 -3.44
C LEU A 76 -2.77 -1.40 -3.33
N GLY A 77 -3.55 -2.30 -2.72
CA GLY A 77 -3.19 -3.71 -2.59
C GLY A 77 -3.00 -4.42 -3.93
N GLU A 78 -3.83 -4.10 -4.93
CA GLU A 78 -3.72 -4.62 -6.29
C GLU A 78 -2.45 -4.14 -6.99
N ALA A 79 -2.10 -2.86 -6.85
CA ALA A 79 -0.86 -2.31 -7.42
C ALA A 79 0.40 -2.98 -6.82
N ILE A 80 0.39 -3.23 -5.51
CA ILE A 80 1.46 -3.95 -4.81
C ILE A 80 1.53 -5.40 -5.27
N GLU A 81 0.38 -6.08 -5.36
CA GLU A 81 0.29 -7.46 -5.83
C GLU A 81 0.84 -7.60 -7.25
N GLU A 82 0.54 -6.65 -8.14
CA GLU A 82 1.08 -6.63 -9.50
C GLU A 82 2.60 -6.44 -9.51
N GLN A 83 3.13 -5.53 -8.68
CA GLN A 83 4.58 -5.31 -8.60
C GLN A 83 5.33 -6.50 -8.00
N ILE A 84 4.80 -7.16 -6.97
CA ILE A 84 5.41 -8.37 -6.42
C ILE A 84 5.45 -9.50 -7.47
N ARG A 85 4.43 -9.58 -8.35
CA ARG A 85 4.43 -10.54 -9.46
C ARG A 85 5.43 -10.18 -10.56
N CYS A 86 5.68 -8.89 -10.80
CA CYS A 86 6.65 -8.41 -11.77
C CYS A 86 8.10 -8.56 -11.27
N ASP A 87 8.36 -8.28 -9.98
CA ASP A 87 9.70 -8.31 -9.38
C ASP A 87 10.22 -9.74 -9.18
N ALA A 88 9.33 -10.73 -9.06
CA ALA A 88 9.68 -12.15 -8.99
C ALA A 88 10.45 -12.66 -10.23
N GLU A 89 10.48 -11.91 -11.33
CA GLU A 89 11.24 -12.24 -12.54
C GLU A 89 12.62 -11.55 -12.65
N SER A 90 13.07 -10.79 -11.64
CA SER A 90 14.36 -10.09 -11.71
C SER A 90 15.28 -10.40 -10.52
N PRO A 91 16.22 -11.36 -10.65
CA PRO A 91 17.34 -11.42 -9.73
C PRO A 91 18.36 -10.35 -10.12
N ALA A 92 18.73 -9.52 -9.15
CA ALA A 92 19.95 -8.70 -9.11
C ALA A 92 19.92 -7.31 -9.79
N ALA A 93 19.66 -6.30 -8.97
CA ALA A 93 20.52 -5.13 -8.76
C ALA A 93 19.90 -4.38 -7.55
N VAL A 94 20.49 -4.30 -6.36
CA VAL A 94 21.65 -3.46 -6.07
C VAL A 94 22.21 -3.78 -4.67
N HIS A 95 23.51 -4.04 -4.60
CA HIS A 95 24.37 -3.49 -3.55
C HIS A 95 25.78 -3.48 -4.15
N ALA A 96 26.15 -2.33 -4.72
CA ALA A 96 27.51 -1.97 -5.09
C ALA A 96 27.87 -0.69 -4.34
#